data_AF-A0A1B7WC24-F1
#
_entry.id   AF-A0A1B7WC24-F1
#
_cell.length_a   1.000
_cell.length_b   1.000
_cell.length_c   1.000
_cell.angle_alpha   90.00
_cell.angle_beta   90.00
_cell.angle_gamma   90.00
#
_symmetry.space_group_name_H-M   'P 1'
#
loop_
_entity.id
_entity.type
_entity.pdbx_description
1 polymer ?
#
loop_
_entity_poly.entity_id
_entity_poly.type
_entity_poly.pdbx_seq_one_letter_code
_entity_poly.pdbx_strand_id
1 'polypeptide(L)'
;MQVLNLKSNHKPIREYYKTLQQLDKLGINHELGIKGTFEDILKSCCSQLGWNYAAEQTVKINNNNIRPDGVIIRQDSLKHGYWEAKDNKDDLEREIKLKYSKGYPKNNILFWQPKRIILYQNNKLVFDEKIDNAENLVQGVKLFFEHTQPEIEVWDHAAVEFGDKVKELANGLLELIANQKKTNKRFIDAFSNFMALCKQAINPSLSESAVEEMLIQHLLTERIFRKLFNNPDFVKRNVIAVEIENVIDALTSKSFNRDHFLQGVDYFYKALENAASTITEYSEKQDFLNRVYEQFFQGFAVKVADTHGIVYTPQPIVDFMVKSVDAILQKEFGKSLSDKGVHILDPFVGTGNFIMRVMKEMRKTALPYKYEHELHCNEVMLLPYYLAAMNIEHEYFTATGEYKPFEGICFVDTFEVIEEQQLSLFTPENTARVKRQKESPIFIIMGNPPYNAWQNNENDNNKNRKYHRKVDRQGIDDRIADTYSQSSKATLKNSLSDAYVKAIRWASDRIGDEGIIAFVTNNGFIDNLACDGLRQHLEKDFDAIYVLDLGGNSRKATNQKVQNVFNIRVGVSINIFIK
;
A
#
# COMPACT_ATOMS: atom_id res chain seq x y z
N MET A 1 -8.97 -24.12 -3.64
CA MET A 1 -9.96 -23.85 -2.58
C MET A 1 -9.39 -24.22 -1.21
N GLN A 2 -9.40 -23.29 -0.26
CA GLN A 2 -9.13 -23.62 1.14
C GLN A 2 -10.34 -24.36 1.70
N VAL A 3 -10.13 -25.54 2.29
CA VAL A 3 -11.20 -26.38 2.83
C VAL A 3 -11.30 -26.13 4.33
N LEU A 4 -12.51 -25.82 4.82
CA LEU A 4 -12.73 -25.57 6.24
C LEU A 4 -12.72 -26.90 6.99
N ASN A 5 -11.74 -27.10 7.87
CA ASN A 5 -11.67 -28.30 8.70
C ASN A 5 -12.53 -28.13 9.97
N LEU A 6 -13.84 -28.21 9.76
CA LEU A 6 -14.88 -28.20 10.80
C LEU A 6 -15.66 -29.52 10.78
N LYS A 7 -15.84 -30.14 11.95
CA LYS A 7 -16.61 -31.38 12.14
C LYS A 7 -17.53 -31.26 13.35
N SER A 8 -18.59 -32.06 13.39
CA SER A 8 -19.62 -32.03 14.44
C SER A 8 -19.08 -32.27 15.85
N ASN A 9 -17.96 -33.01 15.97
CA ASN A 9 -17.29 -33.29 17.25
C ASN A 9 -16.20 -32.26 17.62
N HIS A 10 -15.94 -31.25 16.80
CA HIS A 10 -14.93 -30.23 17.12
C HIS A 10 -15.36 -29.36 18.30
N LYS A 11 -14.37 -28.82 19.02
CA LYS A 11 -14.58 -28.02 20.24
C LYS A 11 -15.56 -26.84 20.03
N PRO A 12 -15.46 -26.02 18.96
CA PRO A 12 -16.38 -24.90 18.75
C PRO A 12 -17.85 -25.32 18.67
N ILE A 13 -18.13 -26.45 18.00
CA ILE A 13 -19.49 -26.98 17.85
C ILE A 13 -20.04 -27.52 19.17
N ARG A 14 -19.21 -28.25 19.93
CA ARG A 14 -19.63 -28.77 21.25
C ARG A 14 -19.89 -27.65 22.27
N GLU A 15 -19.03 -26.64 22.30
CA GLU A 15 -19.21 -25.49 23.20
C GLU A 15 -20.42 -24.65 22.81
N TYR A 16 -20.74 -24.51 21.52
CA TYR A 16 -21.97 -23.83 21.07
C TYR A 16 -23.24 -24.42 21.71
N TYR A 17 -23.48 -25.73 21.55
CA TYR A 17 -24.68 -26.37 22.10
C TYR A 17 -24.71 -26.34 23.64
N LYS A 18 -23.56 -26.57 24.26
CA LYS A 18 -23.42 -26.53 25.72
C LYS A 18 -23.72 -25.14 26.27
N THR A 19 -23.19 -24.09 25.63
CA THR A 19 -23.39 -22.70 26.06
C THR A 19 -24.84 -22.27 25.87
N LEU A 20 -25.46 -22.60 24.73
CA LEU A 20 -26.89 -22.34 24.52
C LEU A 20 -27.76 -23.02 25.58
N GLN A 21 -27.48 -24.29 25.92
CA GLN A 21 -28.22 -25.00 26.96
C GLN A 21 -28.04 -24.35 28.35
N GLN A 22 -26.85 -23.83 28.65
CA GLN A 22 -26.59 -23.11 29.90
C GLN A 22 -27.34 -21.78 29.96
N LEU A 23 -27.34 -21.01 28.87
CA LEU A 23 -28.04 -19.73 28.77
C LEU A 23 -29.56 -19.92 28.89
N ASP A 24 -30.12 -20.95 28.26
CA ASP A 24 -31.54 -21.30 28.35
C ASP A 24 -31.94 -21.65 29.81
N LYS A 25 -31.11 -22.42 30.52
CA LYS A 25 -31.31 -22.70 31.95
C LYS A 25 -31.28 -21.45 32.84
N LEU A 26 -30.57 -20.42 32.42
CA LEU A 26 -30.50 -19.12 33.10
C LEU A 26 -31.61 -18.15 32.64
N GLY A 27 -32.50 -18.58 31.75
CA GLY A 27 -33.57 -17.74 31.18
C GLY A 27 -33.08 -16.68 30.19
N ILE A 28 -31.82 -16.77 29.73
CA ILE A 28 -31.23 -15.85 28.77
C ILE A 28 -31.51 -16.38 27.36
N ASN A 29 -32.55 -15.84 26.72
CA ASN A 29 -33.03 -16.28 25.41
C ASN A 29 -33.25 -15.16 24.39
N HIS A 30 -32.81 -13.94 24.71
CA HIS A 30 -32.89 -12.78 23.82
C HIS A 30 -31.62 -12.66 22.97
N GLU A 31 -31.73 -12.04 21.79
CA GLU A 31 -30.71 -12.00 20.73
C GLU A 31 -29.29 -11.64 21.23
N LEU A 32 -29.15 -10.52 21.94
CA LEU A 32 -27.86 -10.05 22.50
C LEU A 32 -27.20 -11.07 23.44
N GLY A 33 -28.00 -11.81 24.21
CA GLY A 33 -27.50 -12.78 25.18
C GLY A 33 -27.02 -14.08 24.56
N ILE A 34 -27.44 -14.41 23.33
CA ILE A 34 -27.19 -15.71 22.69
C ILE A 34 -26.32 -15.62 21.44
N LYS A 35 -26.28 -14.46 20.75
CA LYS A 35 -25.55 -14.29 19.49
C LYS A 35 -24.04 -14.58 19.60
N GLY A 36 -23.45 -14.26 20.76
CA GLY A 36 -22.03 -14.51 21.05
C GLY A 36 -21.62 -15.99 20.87
N THR A 37 -22.53 -16.94 21.13
CA THR A 37 -22.24 -18.37 20.98
C THR A 37 -21.96 -18.78 19.54
N PHE A 38 -22.67 -18.19 18.58
CA PHE A 38 -22.49 -18.47 17.17
C PHE A 38 -21.34 -17.64 16.58
N GLU A 39 -21.19 -16.40 17.06
CA GLU A 39 -20.03 -15.54 16.77
C GLU A 39 -18.70 -16.26 17.04
N ASP A 40 -18.59 -17.01 18.14
CA ASP A 40 -17.39 -17.78 18.47
C ASP A 40 -17.08 -18.88 17.43
N ILE A 41 -18.10 -19.50 16.82
CA ILE A 41 -17.91 -20.44 15.70
C ILE A 41 -17.31 -19.68 14.51
N LEU A 42 -17.87 -18.53 14.16
CA LEU A 42 -17.42 -17.72 13.02
C LEU A 42 -15.96 -17.25 13.23
N LYS A 43 -15.62 -16.74 14.41
CA LYS A 43 -14.25 -16.35 14.79
C LYS A 43 -13.27 -17.52 14.70
N SER A 44 -13.67 -18.70 15.18
CA SER A 44 -12.85 -19.90 15.09
C SER A 44 -12.58 -20.31 13.63
N CYS A 45 -13.58 -20.17 12.74
CA CYS A 45 -13.43 -20.48 11.31
C CYS A 45 -12.54 -19.44 10.61
N CYS A 46 -12.73 -18.15 10.90
CA CYS A 46 -11.85 -17.08 10.42
C CYS A 46 -10.39 -17.33 10.80
N SER A 47 -10.12 -17.67 12.07
CA SER A 47 -8.76 -17.96 12.53
C SER A 47 -8.13 -19.16 11.81
N GLN A 48 -8.90 -20.17 11.42
CA GLN A 48 -8.40 -21.34 10.69
C GLN A 48 -7.98 -20.99 9.25
N LEU A 49 -8.70 -20.07 8.61
CA LEU A 49 -8.43 -19.60 7.24
C LEU A 49 -7.48 -18.39 7.20
N GLY A 50 -7.09 -17.87 8.37
CA GLY A 50 -6.33 -16.63 8.49
C GLY A 50 -7.11 -15.39 8.04
N TRP A 51 -8.44 -15.45 8.09
CA TRP A 51 -9.37 -14.37 7.75
C TRP A 51 -9.72 -13.54 9.00
N ASN A 52 -10.33 -12.38 8.77
CA ASN A 52 -10.76 -11.46 9.82
C ASN A 52 -12.27 -11.53 10.03
N TYR A 53 -12.69 -11.35 11.28
CA TYR A 53 -14.08 -11.19 11.67
C TYR A 53 -14.28 -9.78 12.23
N ALA A 54 -15.20 -9.00 11.66
CA ALA A 54 -15.56 -7.68 12.14
C ALA A 54 -16.98 -7.69 12.72
N ALA A 55 -17.10 -7.43 14.02
CA ALA A 55 -18.38 -7.35 14.71
C ALA A 55 -19.05 -5.99 14.46
N GLU A 56 -20.35 -5.99 14.15
CA GLU A 56 -21.20 -4.79 14.07
C GLU A 56 -20.64 -3.64 13.22
N GLN A 57 -19.86 -3.94 12.19
CA GLN A 57 -19.26 -2.94 11.32
C GLN A 57 -20.33 -2.29 10.44
N THR A 58 -20.33 -0.96 10.36
CA THR A 58 -21.15 -0.26 9.35
C THR A 58 -20.51 -0.47 7.99
N VAL A 59 -21.26 -1.07 7.07
CA VAL A 59 -20.84 -1.35 5.70
C VAL A 59 -21.71 -0.55 4.75
N LYS A 60 -21.08 0.14 3.81
CA LYS A 60 -21.79 0.87 2.76
C LYS A 60 -21.90 0.00 1.51
N ILE A 61 -23.13 -0.20 1.04
CA ILE A 61 -23.47 -1.02 -0.13
C ILE A 61 -24.48 -0.25 -0.97
N ASN A 62 -24.14 0.02 -2.24
CA ASN A 62 -25.03 0.72 -3.19
C ASN A 62 -25.69 1.99 -2.60
N ASN A 63 -24.89 2.84 -1.95
CA ASN A 63 -25.30 4.07 -1.24
C ASN A 63 -26.16 3.88 0.04
N ASN A 64 -26.44 2.65 0.46
CA ASN A 64 -27.07 2.38 1.76
C ASN A 64 -26.03 2.00 2.80
N ASN A 65 -26.19 2.49 4.02
CA ASN A 65 -25.43 2.04 5.17
C ASN A 65 -26.18 0.90 5.85
N ILE A 66 -25.56 -0.29 5.87
CA ILE A 66 -26.04 -1.44 6.61
C ILE A 66 -25.11 -1.70 7.81
N ARG A 67 -25.62 -2.39 8.83
CA ARG A 67 -24.81 -2.77 10.00
C ARG A 67 -25.10 -4.23 10.37
N PRO A 68 -24.43 -5.19 9.71
CA PRO A 68 -24.52 -6.61 10.02
C PRO A 68 -23.98 -6.91 11.41
N ASP A 69 -24.46 -7.97 12.06
CA ASP A 69 -23.88 -8.44 13.33
C ASP A 69 -22.44 -8.91 13.16
N GLY A 70 -22.13 -9.53 12.02
CA GLY A 70 -20.77 -9.89 11.66
C GLY A 70 -20.47 -9.77 10.17
N VAL A 71 -19.23 -9.40 9.87
CA VAL A 71 -18.69 -9.36 8.50
C VAL A 71 -17.46 -10.26 8.46
N ILE A 72 -17.46 -11.21 7.52
CA ILE A 72 -16.30 -12.06 7.25
C ILE A 72 -15.45 -11.39 6.18
N ILE A 73 -14.19 -11.13 6.49
CA ILE A 73 -13.26 -10.43 5.60
C ILE A 73 -12.08 -11.36 5.31
N ARG A 74 -11.88 -11.69 4.04
CA ARG A 74 -10.77 -12.54 3.60
C ARG A 74 -9.41 -11.89 3.87
N GLN A 75 -8.35 -12.68 3.69
CA GLN A 75 -6.97 -12.16 3.57
C GLN A 75 -6.80 -11.18 2.40
N ASP A 76 -7.82 -11.04 1.56
CA ASP A 76 -8.13 -10.11 0.47
C ASP A 76 -8.43 -8.63 0.70
N SER A 77 -8.83 -8.33 1.94
CA SER A 77 -9.80 -7.25 2.27
C SER A 77 -11.16 -7.41 1.57
N LEU A 78 -11.37 -8.44 0.74
CA LEU A 78 -12.66 -8.74 0.15
C LEU A 78 -13.62 -9.25 1.22
N LYS A 79 -14.81 -8.65 1.26
CA LYS A 79 -15.91 -9.10 2.12
C LYS A 79 -16.47 -10.40 1.58
N HIS A 80 -16.27 -11.48 2.33
CA HIS A 80 -16.70 -12.82 1.97
C HIS A 80 -18.19 -13.02 2.14
N GLY A 81 -18.73 -12.52 3.24
CA GLY A 81 -20.12 -12.71 3.60
C GLY A 81 -20.53 -11.99 4.87
N TYR A 82 -21.83 -11.93 5.07
CA TYR A 82 -22.49 -11.19 6.15
C TYR A 82 -23.25 -12.14 7.06
N TRP A 83 -23.28 -11.83 8.34
CA TRP A 83 -24.01 -12.58 9.35
C TRP A 83 -24.99 -11.68 10.10
N GLU A 84 -26.18 -12.22 10.32
CA GLU A 84 -27.28 -11.60 11.05
C GLU A 84 -27.85 -12.59 12.07
N ALA A 85 -27.88 -12.17 13.34
CA ALA A 85 -28.42 -12.95 14.43
C ALA A 85 -29.87 -12.57 14.70
N LYS A 86 -30.67 -13.54 15.11
CA LYS A 86 -32.05 -13.36 15.56
C LYS A 86 -32.36 -14.26 16.75
N ASP A 87 -33.36 -13.89 17.54
CA ASP A 87 -33.85 -14.75 18.61
C ASP A 87 -35.05 -15.60 18.18
N ASN A 88 -35.46 -16.56 18.99
CA ASN A 88 -36.52 -17.51 18.64
C ASN A 88 -37.93 -16.88 18.55
N LYS A 89 -38.11 -15.62 18.95
CA LYS A 89 -39.39 -14.91 18.88
C LYS A 89 -39.57 -14.19 17.55
N ASP A 90 -38.48 -13.99 16.81
CA ASP A 90 -38.51 -13.33 15.51
C ASP A 90 -39.03 -14.25 14.40
N ASP A 91 -39.87 -13.70 13.53
CA ASP A 91 -40.17 -14.31 12.24
C ASP A 91 -39.01 -14.04 11.28
N LEU A 92 -38.17 -15.06 11.09
CA LEU A 92 -36.97 -14.94 10.27
C LEU A 92 -37.29 -14.52 8.83
N GLU A 93 -38.40 -15.00 8.24
CA GLU A 93 -38.77 -14.64 6.86
C GLU A 93 -39.13 -13.15 6.74
N ARG A 94 -39.82 -12.61 7.75
CA ARG A 94 -40.16 -11.19 7.82
C ARG A 94 -38.90 -10.34 8.02
N GLU A 95 -38.01 -10.74 8.92
CA GLU A 95 -36.75 -10.04 9.19
C GLU A 95 -35.84 -10.03 7.97
N ILE A 96 -35.74 -11.15 7.25
CA ILE A 96 -34.99 -11.26 5.99
C ILE A 96 -35.54 -10.26 4.95
N LYS A 97 -36.86 -10.18 4.77
CA LYS A 97 -37.49 -9.20 3.86
C LYS A 97 -37.17 -7.76 4.27
N LEU A 98 -37.21 -7.45 5.57
CA LEU A 98 -36.86 -6.13 6.10
C LEU A 98 -35.40 -5.78 5.84
N LYS A 99 -34.46 -6.70 6.08
CA LYS A 99 -33.03 -6.50 5.82
C LYS A 99 -32.78 -6.22 4.34
N TYR A 100 -33.42 -6.96 3.43
CA TYR A 100 -33.32 -6.68 2.00
C TYR A 100 -33.91 -5.34 1.60
N SER A 101 -35.02 -4.91 2.21
CA SER A 101 -35.56 -3.55 1.96
C SER A 101 -34.61 -2.43 2.41
N LYS A 102 -33.72 -2.71 3.36
CA LYS A 102 -32.65 -1.81 3.83
C LYS A 102 -31.36 -1.89 3.00
N GLY A 103 -31.34 -2.69 1.94
CA GLY A 103 -30.20 -2.81 1.03
C GLY A 103 -29.17 -3.89 1.38
N TYR A 104 -29.49 -4.82 2.28
CA TYR A 104 -28.59 -5.95 2.57
C TYR A 104 -28.38 -6.84 1.34
N PRO A 105 -27.16 -7.34 1.09
CA PRO A 105 -26.83 -8.09 -0.11
C PRO A 105 -27.25 -9.56 0.04
N LYS A 106 -27.48 -10.24 -1.10
CA LYS A 106 -27.82 -11.68 -1.15
C LYS A 106 -26.74 -12.53 -1.82
N ASN A 107 -25.54 -11.98 -1.99
CA ASN A 107 -24.42 -12.67 -2.62
C ASN A 107 -23.84 -13.75 -1.71
N ASN A 108 -23.72 -13.49 -0.40
CA ASN A 108 -23.41 -14.49 0.63
C ASN A 108 -23.81 -13.95 2.01
N ILE A 109 -25.01 -14.28 2.50
CA ILE A 109 -25.52 -13.83 3.80
C ILE A 109 -26.15 -14.97 4.59
N LEU A 110 -25.73 -15.12 5.84
CA LEU A 110 -26.20 -16.14 6.77
C LEU A 110 -27.07 -15.48 7.85
N PHE A 111 -28.32 -15.93 7.93
CA PHE A 111 -29.24 -15.61 9.01
C PHE A 111 -29.27 -16.76 10.00
N TRP A 112 -29.05 -16.46 11.27
CA TRP A 112 -29.00 -17.47 12.32
C TRP A 112 -30.05 -17.20 13.40
N GLN A 113 -30.73 -18.28 13.79
CA GLN A 113 -31.44 -18.43 15.05
C GLN A 113 -30.89 -19.67 15.77
N PRO A 114 -31.03 -19.78 17.10
CA PRO A 114 -30.53 -20.92 17.88
C PRO A 114 -30.84 -22.31 17.30
N LYS A 115 -31.98 -22.46 16.61
CA LYS A 115 -32.45 -23.72 16.04
C LYS A 115 -32.48 -23.77 14.52
N ARG A 116 -32.13 -22.71 13.80
CA ARG A 116 -32.25 -22.67 12.34
C ARG A 116 -31.18 -21.78 11.71
N ILE A 117 -30.65 -22.20 10.56
CA ILE A 117 -29.80 -21.36 9.69
C ILE A 117 -30.50 -21.22 8.35
N ILE A 118 -30.53 -19.98 7.85
CA ILE A 118 -30.93 -19.67 6.48
C ILE A 118 -29.77 -18.97 5.79
N LEU A 119 -29.34 -19.50 4.64
CA LEU A 119 -28.20 -18.99 3.86
C LEU A 119 -28.66 -18.64 2.45
N TYR A 120 -28.35 -17.40 2.06
CA TYR A 120 -28.52 -16.95 0.69
C TYR A 120 -27.17 -16.76 0.01
N GLN A 121 -27.06 -17.29 -1.20
CA GLN A 121 -25.88 -17.14 -2.06
C GLN A 121 -26.32 -16.85 -3.49
N ASN A 122 -25.63 -15.92 -4.16
CA ASN A 122 -25.93 -15.52 -5.55
C ASN A 122 -27.44 -15.22 -5.78
N ASN A 123 -28.07 -14.49 -4.85
CA ASN A 123 -29.50 -14.16 -4.85
C ASN A 123 -30.46 -15.36 -4.72
N LYS A 124 -29.96 -16.56 -4.38
CA LYS A 124 -30.76 -17.78 -4.20
C LYS A 124 -30.67 -18.27 -2.77
N LEU A 125 -31.75 -18.87 -2.30
CA LEU A 125 -31.74 -19.64 -1.05
C LEU A 125 -31.00 -20.95 -1.31
N VAL A 126 -29.94 -21.21 -0.54
CA VAL A 126 -29.08 -22.40 -0.73
C VAL A 126 -29.07 -23.34 0.47
N PHE A 127 -29.44 -22.85 1.65
CA PHE A 127 -29.55 -23.67 2.85
C PHE A 127 -30.64 -23.10 3.75
N ASP A 128 -31.53 -23.95 4.23
CA ASP A 128 -32.60 -23.61 5.15
C ASP A 128 -32.93 -24.83 6.00
N GLU A 129 -32.21 -25.00 7.09
CA GLU A 129 -32.29 -26.22 7.89
C GLU A 129 -32.34 -25.92 9.38
N LYS A 130 -33.01 -26.83 10.08
CA LYS A 130 -32.92 -26.87 11.54
C LYS A 130 -31.53 -27.34 11.96
N ILE A 131 -30.97 -26.67 12.94
CA ILE A 131 -29.64 -26.95 13.50
C ILE A 131 -29.73 -27.53 14.92
N ASP A 132 -30.79 -28.27 15.22
CA ASP A 132 -30.85 -29.09 16.45
C ASP A 132 -29.78 -30.20 16.42
N ASN A 133 -29.32 -30.58 15.22
CA ASN A 133 -28.23 -31.52 15.00
C ASN A 133 -26.93 -30.80 14.60
N ALA A 134 -25.80 -31.34 15.07
CA ALA A 134 -24.49 -30.77 14.82
C ALA A 134 -24.05 -30.86 13.35
N GLU A 135 -24.62 -31.76 12.54
CA GLU A 135 -24.25 -31.96 11.14
C GLU A 135 -24.76 -30.81 10.26
N ASN A 136 -26.03 -30.43 10.40
CA ASN A 136 -26.65 -29.31 9.71
C ASN A 136 -25.98 -27.99 10.08
N LEU A 137 -25.61 -27.80 11.35
CA LEU A 137 -24.84 -26.63 11.78
C LEU A 137 -23.50 -26.56 11.04
N VAL A 138 -22.75 -27.67 11.01
CA VAL A 138 -21.45 -27.73 10.33
C VAL A 138 -21.62 -27.52 8.83
N GLN A 139 -22.65 -28.11 8.21
CA GLN A 139 -22.94 -27.95 6.79
C GLN A 139 -23.26 -26.50 6.43
N GLY A 140 -24.16 -25.84 7.17
CA GLY A 140 -24.51 -24.44 6.94
C GLY A 140 -23.31 -23.50 7.08
N VAL A 141 -22.47 -23.72 8.10
CA VAL A 141 -21.23 -22.95 8.30
C VAL A 141 -20.22 -23.22 7.19
N LYS A 142 -20.05 -24.47 6.76
CA LYS A 142 -19.17 -24.81 5.63
C LYS A 142 -19.65 -24.17 4.34
N LEU A 143 -20.93 -24.28 4.01
CA LEU A 143 -21.50 -23.66 2.81
C LEU A 143 -21.25 -22.14 2.82
N PHE A 144 -21.34 -21.48 3.97
CA PHE A 144 -21.07 -20.06 4.10
C PHE A 144 -19.60 -19.69 3.88
N PHE A 145 -18.65 -20.42 4.48
CA PHE A 145 -17.21 -20.13 4.38
C PHE A 145 -16.56 -20.64 3.09
N GLU A 146 -17.00 -21.76 2.55
CA GLU A 146 -16.42 -22.38 1.35
C GLU A 146 -17.02 -21.82 0.05
N HIS A 147 -18.09 -21.01 0.15
CA HIS A 147 -18.65 -20.33 -1.01
C HIS A 147 -17.71 -19.27 -1.56
N THR A 148 -17.30 -19.43 -2.81
CA THR A 148 -16.58 -18.39 -3.54
C THR A 148 -17.54 -17.76 -4.53
N GLN A 149 -17.63 -16.43 -4.54
CA GLN A 149 -18.41 -15.74 -5.57
C GLN A 149 -17.74 -16.00 -6.93
N PRO A 150 -18.51 -16.24 -8.01
CA PRO A 150 -17.94 -16.57 -9.31
C PRO A 150 -16.89 -15.55 -9.79
N GLU A 151 -17.09 -14.27 -9.52
CA GLU A 151 -16.17 -13.19 -9.87
C GLU A 151 -14.85 -13.27 -9.10
N ILE A 152 -14.90 -13.72 -7.83
CA ILE A 152 -13.72 -13.88 -6.97
C ILE A 152 -12.98 -15.18 -7.29
N GLU A 153 -13.70 -16.25 -7.64
CA GLU A 153 -13.07 -17.51 -8.06
C GLU A 153 -12.34 -17.34 -9.40
N VAL A 154 -12.96 -16.62 -10.34
CA VAL A 154 -12.33 -16.23 -11.61
C VAL A 154 -11.12 -15.35 -11.35
N TRP A 155 -11.16 -14.44 -10.38
CA TRP A 155 -10.00 -13.65 -9.96
C TRP A 155 -8.88 -14.52 -9.38
N ASP A 156 -9.16 -15.40 -8.42
CA ASP A 156 -8.16 -16.26 -7.77
C ASP A 156 -7.44 -17.14 -8.80
N HIS A 157 -8.18 -17.69 -9.77
CA HIS A 157 -7.59 -18.43 -10.90
C HIS A 157 -6.81 -17.53 -11.86
N ALA A 158 -7.36 -16.37 -12.22
CA ALA A 158 -6.70 -15.44 -13.12
C ALA A 158 -5.39 -14.92 -12.53
N ALA A 159 -5.35 -14.61 -11.23
CA ALA A 159 -4.17 -14.13 -10.52
C ALA A 159 -3.01 -15.13 -10.54
N VAL A 160 -3.29 -16.43 -10.37
CA VAL A 160 -2.27 -17.48 -10.45
C VAL A 160 -1.69 -17.61 -11.85
N GLU A 161 -2.54 -17.63 -12.89
CA GLU A 161 -2.08 -17.71 -14.28
C GLU A 161 -1.40 -16.43 -14.78
N PHE A 162 -1.77 -15.29 -14.17
CA PHE A 162 -1.29 -13.99 -14.57
C PHE A 162 0.21 -13.83 -14.36
N GLY A 163 0.76 -14.36 -13.26
CA GLY A 163 2.19 -14.25 -13.00
C GLY A 163 3.08 -14.79 -14.13
N ASP A 164 2.70 -15.93 -14.73
CA ASP A 164 3.47 -16.53 -15.82
C ASP A 164 3.19 -15.85 -17.17
N LYS A 165 1.94 -15.49 -17.47
CA LYS A 165 1.58 -14.75 -18.70
C LYS A 165 2.18 -13.34 -18.73
N VAL A 166 2.30 -12.69 -17.57
CA VAL A 166 2.95 -11.38 -17.45
C VAL A 166 4.43 -11.47 -17.80
N LYS A 167 5.15 -12.52 -17.36
CA LYS A 167 6.54 -12.75 -17.77
C LYS A 167 6.65 -12.99 -19.28
N GLU A 168 5.73 -13.74 -19.86
CA GLU A 168 5.71 -13.98 -21.31
C GLU A 168 5.52 -12.67 -22.10
N LEU A 169 4.52 -11.87 -21.73
CA LEU A 169 4.27 -10.57 -22.36
C LEU A 169 5.41 -9.59 -22.14
N ALA A 170 6.03 -9.60 -20.95
CA ALA A 170 7.22 -8.80 -20.66
C ALA A 170 8.34 -9.09 -21.66
N ASN A 171 8.64 -10.38 -21.85
CA ASN A 171 9.69 -10.83 -22.76
C ASN A 171 9.33 -10.50 -24.21
N GLY A 172 8.09 -10.72 -24.63
CA GLY A 172 7.62 -10.34 -25.96
C GLY A 172 7.73 -8.83 -26.22
N LEU A 173 7.48 -8.00 -25.19
CA LEU A 173 7.61 -6.55 -25.29
C LEU A 173 9.09 -6.12 -25.34
N LEU A 174 9.97 -6.77 -24.59
CA LEU A 174 11.43 -6.56 -24.68
C LEU A 174 11.95 -6.88 -26.09
N GLU A 175 11.53 -8.01 -26.67
CA GLU A 175 11.90 -8.38 -28.04
C GLU A 175 11.39 -7.37 -29.07
N LEU A 176 10.15 -6.91 -28.91
CA LEU A 176 9.56 -5.88 -29.75
C LEU A 176 10.35 -4.57 -29.66
N ILE A 177 10.64 -4.11 -28.44
CA ILE A 177 11.45 -2.89 -28.21
C ILE A 177 12.82 -3.05 -28.88
N ALA A 178 13.50 -4.17 -28.67
CA ALA A 178 14.80 -4.44 -29.28
C ALA A 178 14.77 -4.41 -30.82
N ASN A 179 13.67 -4.88 -31.43
CA ASN A 179 13.48 -4.80 -32.88
C ASN A 179 13.18 -3.36 -33.35
N GLN A 180 12.28 -2.65 -32.66
CA GLN A 180 11.91 -1.27 -33.02
C GLN A 180 13.09 -0.30 -32.84
N LYS A 181 14.01 -0.53 -31.88
CA LYS A 181 15.28 0.21 -31.74
C LYS A 181 16.21 0.07 -32.95
N LYS A 182 15.99 -0.91 -33.83
CA LYS A 182 16.78 -1.11 -35.06
C LYS A 182 16.06 -0.61 -36.31
N THR A 183 14.73 -0.66 -36.33
CA THR A 183 13.93 -0.55 -37.57
C THR A 183 12.99 0.67 -37.61
N ASN A 184 12.77 1.33 -36.48
CA ASN A 184 11.79 2.41 -36.36
C ASN A 184 12.42 3.70 -35.82
N LYS A 185 12.83 4.59 -36.73
CA LYS A 185 13.44 5.88 -36.41
C LYS A 185 12.60 6.73 -35.44
N ARG A 186 11.27 6.79 -35.63
CA ARG A 186 10.38 7.53 -34.74
C ARG A 186 10.45 7.01 -33.30
N PHE A 187 10.48 5.68 -33.15
CA PHE A 187 10.64 5.06 -31.84
C PHE A 187 12.03 5.27 -31.24
N ILE A 188 13.09 5.16 -32.04
CA ILE A 188 14.47 5.42 -31.59
C ILE A 188 14.59 6.85 -31.05
N ASP A 189 14.07 7.83 -31.77
CA ASP A 189 14.12 9.25 -31.37
C ASP A 189 13.31 9.48 -30.08
N ALA A 190 12.07 8.96 -30.02
CA ALA A 190 11.22 9.08 -28.83
C ALA A 190 11.83 8.39 -27.59
N PHE A 191 12.34 7.17 -27.74
CA PHE A 191 12.99 6.42 -26.67
C PHE A 191 14.26 7.13 -26.18
N SER A 192 15.09 7.66 -27.10
CA SER A 192 16.31 8.38 -26.75
C SER A 192 16.01 9.65 -25.97
N ASN A 193 14.99 10.40 -26.38
CA ASN A 193 14.52 11.58 -25.65
C ASN A 193 14.03 11.20 -24.25
N PHE A 194 13.18 10.18 -24.14
CA PHE A 194 12.66 9.72 -22.85
C PHE A 194 13.76 9.18 -21.93
N MET A 195 14.75 8.49 -22.48
CA MET A 195 15.92 8.02 -21.73
C MET A 195 16.76 9.20 -21.21
N ALA A 196 16.97 10.23 -22.03
CA ALA A 196 17.66 11.44 -21.59
C ALA A 196 16.89 12.13 -20.44
N LEU A 197 15.56 12.21 -20.55
CA LEU A 197 14.70 12.71 -19.47
C LEU A 197 14.92 11.90 -18.19
N CYS A 198 14.70 10.58 -18.23
CA CYS A 198 14.84 9.72 -17.05
C CYS A 198 16.22 9.81 -16.39
N LYS A 199 17.29 9.89 -17.20
CA LYS A 199 18.64 10.05 -16.66
C LYS A 199 18.84 11.35 -15.89
N GLN A 200 18.11 12.40 -16.23
CA GLN A 200 18.25 13.71 -15.60
C GLN A 200 17.44 13.83 -14.29
N ALA A 201 16.24 13.25 -14.18
CA ALA A 201 15.48 13.34 -12.91
C ALA A 201 15.71 12.18 -11.93
N ILE A 202 16.03 10.99 -12.44
CA ILE A 202 16.12 9.78 -11.61
C ILE A 202 17.58 9.45 -11.33
N ASN A 203 18.36 9.26 -12.41
CA ASN A 203 19.73 8.77 -12.28
C ASN A 203 20.57 9.00 -13.54
N PRO A 204 21.68 9.74 -13.49
CA PRO A 204 22.59 9.86 -14.65
C PRO A 204 23.11 8.51 -15.17
N SER A 205 23.22 7.51 -14.28
CA SER A 205 23.66 6.15 -14.60
C SER A 205 22.50 5.18 -14.87
N LEU A 206 21.27 5.65 -15.13
CA LEU A 206 20.14 4.78 -15.44
C LEU A 206 20.46 3.94 -16.68
N SER A 207 20.22 2.62 -16.58
CA SER A 207 20.43 1.69 -17.68
C SER A 207 19.25 1.73 -18.66
N GLU A 208 19.50 1.40 -19.92
CA GLU A 208 18.40 1.24 -20.90
C GLU A 208 17.40 0.19 -20.45
N SER A 209 17.87 -0.91 -19.85
CA SER A 209 17.01 -1.97 -19.32
C SER A 209 16.00 -1.45 -18.29
N ALA A 210 16.38 -0.46 -17.46
CA ALA A 210 15.47 0.12 -16.48
C ALA A 210 14.37 0.96 -17.16
N VAL A 211 14.71 1.70 -18.22
CA VAL A 211 13.71 2.45 -19.01
C VAL A 211 12.81 1.50 -19.80
N GLU A 212 13.35 0.43 -20.37
CA GLU A 212 12.57 -0.62 -21.03
C GLU A 212 11.58 -1.25 -20.03
N GLU A 213 12.02 -1.51 -18.81
CA GLU A 213 11.15 -2.00 -17.74
C GLU A 213 10.04 -1.01 -17.37
N MET A 214 10.32 0.30 -17.29
CA MET A 214 9.29 1.33 -17.06
C MET A 214 8.22 1.32 -18.15
N LEU A 215 8.61 1.19 -19.43
CA LEU A 215 7.66 1.10 -20.54
C LEU A 215 6.78 -0.14 -20.43
N ILE A 216 7.37 -1.28 -20.06
CA ILE A 216 6.63 -2.54 -19.87
C ILE A 216 5.65 -2.42 -18.69
N GLN A 217 6.12 -1.93 -17.54
CA GLN A 217 5.28 -1.70 -16.37
C GLN A 217 4.09 -0.81 -16.71
N HIS A 218 4.33 0.31 -17.41
CA HIS A 218 3.25 1.21 -17.83
C HIS A 218 2.26 0.51 -18.77
N LEU A 219 2.74 -0.16 -19.83
CA LEU A 219 1.87 -0.82 -20.80
C LEU A 219 0.97 -1.89 -20.16
N LEU A 220 1.51 -2.63 -19.19
CA LEU A 220 0.79 -3.71 -18.50
C LEU A 220 -0.13 -3.22 -17.38
N THR A 221 0.02 -1.99 -16.90
CA THR A 221 -0.75 -1.49 -15.74
C THR A 221 -1.68 -0.33 -16.07
N GLU A 222 -1.45 0.39 -17.18
CA GLU A 222 -2.27 1.55 -17.58
C GLU A 222 -3.77 1.23 -17.59
N ARG A 223 -4.15 0.08 -18.19
CA ARG A 223 -5.55 -0.34 -18.24
C ARG A 223 -6.15 -0.54 -16.86
N ILE A 224 -5.37 -1.10 -15.93
CA ILE A 224 -5.79 -1.32 -14.54
C ILE A 224 -6.14 0.03 -13.93
N PHE A 225 -5.24 1.03 -14.01
CA PHE A 225 -5.47 2.36 -13.46
C PHE A 225 -6.68 3.07 -14.10
N ARG A 226 -6.79 3.01 -15.43
CA ARG A 226 -7.86 3.66 -16.18
C ARG A 226 -9.25 3.10 -15.82
N LYS A 227 -9.37 1.77 -15.71
CA LYS A 227 -10.65 1.08 -15.52
C LYS A 227 -11.05 0.93 -14.06
N LEU A 228 -10.13 0.55 -13.18
CA LEU A 228 -10.43 0.22 -11.78
C LEU A 228 -10.94 1.44 -10.99
N PHE A 229 -10.36 2.60 -11.27
CA PHE A 229 -10.72 3.87 -10.62
C PHE A 229 -11.68 4.74 -11.42
N ASN A 230 -12.20 4.26 -12.55
CA ASN A 230 -13.05 5.03 -13.44
C ASN A 230 -12.43 6.42 -13.76
N ASN A 231 -11.12 6.46 -13.98
CA ASN A 231 -10.37 7.66 -14.28
C ASN A 231 -9.86 7.60 -15.73
N PRO A 232 -10.73 7.83 -16.73
CA PRO A 232 -10.37 7.71 -18.14
C PRO A 232 -9.29 8.70 -18.58
N ASP A 233 -9.13 9.80 -17.83
CA ASP A 233 -8.19 10.87 -18.14
C ASP A 233 -6.87 10.77 -17.38
N PHE A 234 -6.67 9.74 -16.54
CA PHE A 234 -5.44 9.58 -15.73
C PHE A 234 -4.17 9.77 -16.56
N VAL A 235 -4.08 9.05 -17.67
CA VAL A 235 -2.92 9.05 -18.56
C VAL A 235 -2.71 10.40 -19.24
N LYS A 236 -3.77 11.17 -19.47
CA LYS A 236 -3.70 12.49 -20.09
C LYS A 236 -3.33 13.61 -19.12
N ARG A 237 -3.59 13.40 -17.82
CA ARG A 237 -3.37 14.39 -16.76
C ARG A 237 -2.05 14.15 -16.01
N ASN A 238 -1.58 12.92 -15.93
CA ASN A 238 -0.35 12.59 -15.25
C ASN A 238 0.86 12.90 -16.14
N VAL A 239 1.70 13.84 -15.69
CA VAL A 239 2.87 14.34 -16.41
C VAL A 239 3.81 13.24 -16.90
N ILE A 240 4.03 12.19 -16.10
CA ILE A 240 4.95 11.10 -16.46
C ILE A 240 4.28 10.10 -17.40
N ALA A 241 2.98 9.83 -17.20
CA ALA A 241 2.22 8.95 -18.08
C ALA A 241 2.18 9.47 -19.51
N VAL A 242 2.02 10.79 -19.69
CA VAL A 242 2.03 11.44 -21.01
C VAL A 242 3.35 11.16 -21.76
N GLU A 243 4.50 11.26 -21.09
CA GLU A 243 5.80 11.02 -21.75
C GLU A 243 6.00 9.56 -22.13
N ILE A 244 5.54 8.63 -21.28
CA ILE A 244 5.63 7.21 -21.59
C ILE A 244 4.71 6.88 -22.78
N GLU A 245 3.51 7.46 -22.83
CA GLU A 245 2.61 7.29 -23.96
C GLU A 245 3.21 7.83 -25.27
N ASN A 246 3.94 8.95 -25.25
CA ASN A 246 4.65 9.44 -26.44
C ASN A 246 5.61 8.39 -27.02
N VAL A 247 6.29 7.63 -26.16
CA VAL A 247 7.18 6.53 -26.56
C VAL A 247 6.39 5.33 -27.06
N ILE A 248 5.30 4.96 -26.39
CA ILE A 248 4.46 3.82 -26.80
C ILE A 248 3.72 4.11 -28.11
N ASP A 249 3.28 5.33 -28.36
CA ASP A 249 2.68 5.75 -29.62
C ASP A 249 3.70 5.67 -30.77
N ALA A 250 4.96 5.99 -30.51
CA ALA A 250 6.03 5.77 -31.47
C ALA A 250 6.29 4.27 -31.72
N LEU A 251 6.19 3.43 -30.68
CA LEU A 251 6.30 1.96 -30.77
C LEU A 251 5.17 1.34 -31.61
N THR A 252 3.94 1.82 -31.44
CA THR A 252 2.72 1.31 -32.12
C THR A 252 2.62 1.77 -33.58
N SER A 253 3.29 2.87 -33.95
CA SER A 253 3.09 3.59 -35.22
C SER A 253 3.24 2.81 -36.54
N LYS A 254 3.86 1.63 -36.56
CA LYS A 254 4.08 0.85 -37.81
C LYS A 254 3.34 -0.49 -37.89
N SER A 255 3.18 -1.22 -36.78
CA SER A 255 2.71 -2.62 -36.84
C SER A 255 2.20 -3.17 -35.52
N PHE A 256 2.33 -2.42 -34.41
CA PHE A 256 2.00 -2.93 -33.08
C PHE A 256 0.67 -2.33 -32.63
N ASN A 257 -0.34 -3.19 -32.43
CA ASN A 257 -1.61 -2.82 -31.85
C ASN A 257 -1.63 -3.26 -30.38
N ARG A 258 -1.80 -2.30 -29.46
CA ARG A 258 -1.82 -2.55 -28.00
C ARG A 258 -2.88 -3.56 -27.60
N ASP A 259 -4.10 -3.43 -28.11
CA ASP A 259 -5.23 -4.30 -27.76
C ASP A 259 -5.00 -5.73 -28.26
N HIS A 260 -4.42 -5.89 -29.46
CA HIS A 260 -4.07 -7.20 -29.99
C HIS A 260 -2.95 -7.87 -29.18
N PHE A 261 -1.91 -7.11 -28.79
CA PHE A 261 -0.82 -7.65 -27.98
C PHE A 261 -1.28 -8.08 -26.59
N LEU A 262 -2.15 -7.27 -25.96
CA LEU A 262 -2.70 -7.56 -24.64
C LEU A 262 -3.87 -8.56 -24.67
N GLN A 263 -4.25 -9.08 -25.84
CA GLN A 263 -5.37 -10.01 -25.98
C GLN A 263 -5.18 -11.27 -25.14
N GLY A 264 -3.94 -11.77 -25.01
CA GLY A 264 -3.61 -12.95 -24.20
C GLY A 264 -3.88 -12.79 -22.71
N VAL A 265 -3.97 -11.56 -22.20
CA VAL A 265 -4.29 -11.22 -20.80
C VAL A 265 -5.59 -10.41 -20.67
N ASP A 266 -6.37 -10.26 -21.74
CA ASP A 266 -7.65 -9.55 -21.70
C ASP A 266 -8.64 -10.20 -20.73
N TYR A 267 -8.63 -11.54 -20.65
CA TYR A 267 -9.45 -12.27 -19.67
C TYR A 267 -9.08 -11.91 -18.22
N PHE A 268 -7.79 -11.67 -17.93
CA PHE A 268 -7.33 -11.24 -16.62
C PHE A 268 -7.80 -9.82 -16.32
N TYR A 269 -7.63 -8.89 -17.26
CA TYR A 269 -8.12 -7.52 -17.06
C TYR A 269 -9.64 -7.51 -16.83
N LYS A 270 -10.40 -8.32 -17.57
CA LYS A 270 -11.85 -8.47 -17.34
C LYS A 270 -12.18 -9.07 -15.97
N ALA A 271 -11.45 -10.11 -15.53
CA ALA A 271 -11.62 -10.69 -14.21
C ALA A 271 -11.38 -9.65 -13.10
N LEU A 272 -10.29 -8.90 -13.22
CA LEU A 272 -9.92 -7.83 -12.30
C LEU A 272 -10.94 -6.67 -12.33
N GLU A 273 -11.37 -6.24 -13.51
CA GLU A 273 -12.39 -5.20 -13.68
C GLU A 273 -13.72 -5.63 -13.05
N ASN A 274 -14.12 -6.90 -13.25
CA ASN A 274 -15.33 -7.45 -12.64
C ASN A 274 -15.21 -7.53 -11.12
N ALA A 275 -14.10 -8.05 -10.59
CA ALA A 275 -13.85 -8.08 -9.15
C ALA A 275 -13.87 -6.67 -8.55
N ALA A 276 -13.16 -5.72 -9.15
CA ALA A 276 -13.14 -4.32 -8.72
C ALA A 276 -14.51 -3.63 -8.82
N SER A 277 -15.37 -4.03 -9.77
CA SER A 277 -16.73 -3.49 -9.90
C SER A 277 -17.64 -3.85 -8.72
N THR A 278 -17.36 -4.97 -8.04
CA THR A 278 -18.06 -5.36 -6.81
C THR A 278 -17.69 -4.51 -5.60
N ILE A 279 -16.59 -3.76 -5.70
CA ILE A 279 -16.06 -2.91 -4.64
C ILE A 279 -16.54 -1.48 -4.87
N THR A 280 -17.41 -0.98 -3.99
CA THR A 280 -17.99 0.36 -4.14
C THR A 280 -17.18 1.44 -3.43
N GLU A 281 -16.52 1.11 -2.32
CA GLU A 281 -15.76 2.07 -1.52
C GLU A 281 -14.33 2.20 -2.04
N TYR A 282 -13.85 3.45 -2.17
CA TYR A 282 -12.52 3.72 -2.73
C TYR A 282 -11.38 3.11 -1.90
N SER A 283 -11.47 3.17 -0.57
CA SER A 283 -10.46 2.57 0.32
C SER A 283 -10.36 1.06 0.11
N GLU A 284 -11.48 0.39 -0.16
CA GLU A 284 -11.49 -1.05 -0.45
C GLU A 284 -10.93 -1.34 -1.85
N LYS A 285 -11.18 -0.45 -2.83
CA LYS A 285 -10.55 -0.55 -4.16
C LYS A 285 -9.04 -0.36 -4.08
N GLN A 286 -8.58 0.51 -3.20
CA GLN A 286 -7.16 0.75 -2.94
C GLN A 286 -6.51 -0.49 -2.31
N ASP A 287 -7.12 -1.07 -1.27
CA ASP A 287 -6.66 -2.32 -0.66
C ASP A 287 -6.58 -3.46 -1.68
N PHE A 288 -7.60 -3.57 -2.54
CA PHE A 288 -7.62 -4.54 -3.63
C PHE A 288 -6.50 -4.28 -4.63
N LEU A 289 -6.28 -3.03 -5.04
CA LEU A 289 -5.20 -2.69 -5.97
C LEU A 289 -3.81 -2.91 -5.35
N ASN A 290 -3.61 -2.61 -4.08
CA ASN A 290 -2.34 -2.89 -3.39
C ASN A 290 -2.01 -4.39 -3.41
N ARG A 291 -3.02 -5.26 -3.29
CA ARG A 291 -2.83 -6.72 -3.43
C ARG A 291 -2.60 -7.18 -4.86
N VAL A 292 -3.35 -6.62 -5.82
CA VAL A 292 -3.09 -6.84 -7.26
C VAL A 292 -1.64 -6.47 -7.57
N TYR A 293 -1.18 -5.34 -7.03
CA TYR A 293 0.18 -4.84 -7.15
C TYR A 293 1.20 -5.82 -6.55
N GLU A 294 0.99 -6.30 -5.32
CA GLU A 294 1.86 -7.31 -4.70
C GLU A 294 1.99 -8.57 -5.57
N GLN A 295 0.86 -9.07 -6.08
CA GLN A 295 0.85 -10.25 -6.95
C GLN A 295 1.49 -9.99 -8.32
N PHE A 296 1.27 -8.80 -8.90
CA PHE A 296 1.90 -8.38 -10.16
C PHE A 296 3.42 -8.35 -10.03
N PHE A 297 3.95 -7.72 -8.97
CA PHE A 297 5.41 -7.61 -8.75
C PHE A 297 6.05 -8.95 -8.43
N GLN A 298 5.37 -9.81 -7.68
CA GLN A 298 5.84 -11.19 -7.43
C GLN A 298 5.92 -12.01 -8.72
N GLY A 299 5.03 -11.77 -9.70
CA GLY A 299 5.07 -12.43 -11.00
C GLY A 299 6.12 -11.83 -11.95
N PHE A 300 6.15 -10.51 -12.10
CA PHE A 300 6.90 -9.81 -13.14
C PHE A 300 8.36 -9.56 -12.78
N ALA A 301 8.61 -9.11 -11.55
CA ALA A 301 9.91 -8.55 -11.18
C ALA A 301 10.27 -8.87 -9.74
N VAL A 302 10.34 -10.17 -9.39
CA VAL A 302 10.84 -10.64 -8.08
C VAL A 302 12.15 -9.95 -7.71
N LYS A 303 13.06 -9.81 -8.69
CA LYS A 303 14.32 -9.07 -8.47
C LYS A 303 14.09 -7.58 -8.22
N VAL A 304 13.20 -6.88 -8.93
CA VAL A 304 12.97 -5.44 -8.69
C VAL A 304 12.20 -5.20 -7.39
N ALA A 305 11.22 -6.04 -7.07
CA ALA A 305 10.50 -6.02 -5.80
C ALA A 305 11.44 -6.25 -4.60
N ASP A 306 12.30 -7.28 -4.68
CA ASP A 306 13.28 -7.60 -3.63
C ASP A 306 14.39 -6.54 -3.51
N THR A 307 14.79 -5.93 -4.64
CA THR A 307 15.87 -4.92 -4.64
C THR A 307 15.40 -3.51 -4.31
N HIS A 308 14.12 -3.20 -4.50
CA HIS A 308 13.58 -1.86 -4.30
C HIS A 308 12.68 -1.76 -3.06
N GLY A 309 12.36 -2.88 -2.41
CA GLY A 309 11.83 -2.89 -1.05
C GLY A 309 10.51 -2.14 -0.89
N ILE A 310 9.53 -2.38 -1.79
CA ILE A 310 8.19 -1.81 -1.64
C ILE A 310 7.55 -2.43 -0.40
N VAL A 311 7.62 -1.71 0.72
CA VAL A 311 7.07 -2.14 2.00
C VAL A 311 5.85 -1.28 2.29
N TYR A 312 4.68 -1.92 2.32
CA TYR A 312 3.47 -1.23 2.76
C TYR A 312 3.60 -0.84 4.23
N THR A 313 3.40 0.44 4.53
CA THR A 313 3.51 0.94 5.91
C THR A 313 2.22 0.66 6.68
N PRO A 314 2.26 -0.13 7.78
CA PRO A 314 1.08 -0.41 8.58
C PRO A 314 0.40 0.88 9.04
N GLN A 315 -0.92 0.98 8.86
CA GLN A 315 -1.68 2.18 9.20
C GLN A 315 -1.48 2.65 10.66
N PRO A 316 -1.38 1.78 11.68
CA PRO A 316 -1.12 2.22 13.05
C PRO A 316 0.20 2.99 13.22
N ILE A 317 1.24 2.65 12.42
CA ILE A 317 2.52 3.37 12.44
C ILE A 317 2.35 4.76 11.83
N VAL A 318 1.69 4.86 10.67
CA VAL A 318 1.40 6.13 9.99
C VAL A 318 0.58 7.04 10.90
N ASP A 319 -0.48 6.51 11.51
CA ASP A 319 -1.36 7.24 12.42
C ASP A 319 -0.61 7.77 13.65
N PHE A 320 0.23 6.92 14.26
CA PHE A 320 1.04 7.29 15.42
C PHE A 320 2.01 8.42 15.08
N MET A 321 2.74 8.29 13.96
CA MET A 321 3.72 9.28 13.53
C MET A 321 3.07 10.63 13.23
N VAL A 322 1.98 10.67 12.46
CA VAL A 322 1.28 11.92 12.12
C VAL A 322 0.74 12.62 13.36
N LYS A 323 0.11 11.88 14.28
CA LYS A 323 -0.39 12.45 15.54
C LYS A 323 0.74 12.94 16.44
N SER A 324 1.86 12.21 16.50
CA SER A 324 3.01 12.61 17.30
C SER A 324 3.65 13.89 16.76
N VAL A 325 3.78 14.01 15.44
CA VAL A 325 4.29 15.22 14.80
C VAL A 325 3.38 16.42 15.09
N ASP A 326 2.05 16.30 14.95
CA ASP A 326 1.14 17.41 15.27
C ASP A 326 1.19 17.82 16.76
N ALA A 327 1.28 16.84 17.67
CA ALA A 327 1.43 17.11 19.09
C ALA A 327 2.76 17.83 19.42
N ILE A 328 3.85 17.44 18.75
CA ILE A 328 5.17 18.07 18.91
C ILE A 328 5.17 19.48 18.30
N LEU A 329 4.56 19.68 17.14
CA LEU A 329 4.37 21.02 16.55
C LEU A 329 3.71 21.97 17.52
N GLN A 330 2.65 21.52 18.19
CA GLN A 330 1.93 22.34 19.15
C GLN A 330 2.79 22.63 20.39
N LYS A 331 3.52 21.63 20.89
CA LYS A 331 4.30 21.72 22.12
C LYS A 331 5.57 22.56 21.98
N GLU A 332 6.36 22.32 20.94
CA GLU A 332 7.69 22.92 20.78
C GLU A 332 7.65 24.19 19.93
N PHE A 333 6.72 24.31 18.99
CA PHE A 333 6.68 25.42 18.02
C PHE A 333 5.42 26.27 18.10
N GLY A 334 4.41 25.88 18.88
CA GLY A 334 3.11 26.56 18.93
C GLY A 334 2.37 26.56 17.59
N LYS A 335 2.66 25.58 16.71
CA LYS A 335 2.10 25.43 15.36
C LYS A 335 1.26 24.15 15.28
N SER A 336 0.52 23.99 14.19
CA SER A 336 -0.18 22.77 13.82
C SER A 336 0.10 22.41 12.36
N LEU A 337 -0.21 21.16 11.97
CA LEU A 337 -0.15 20.76 10.56
C LEU A 337 -0.97 21.69 9.64
N SER A 338 -2.02 22.32 10.18
CA SER A 338 -2.93 23.17 9.41
C SER A 338 -2.42 24.60 9.18
N ASP A 339 -1.35 25.02 9.86
CA ASP A 339 -0.89 26.41 9.78
C ASP A 339 -0.08 26.67 8.52
N LYS A 340 -0.19 27.89 8.00
CA LYS A 340 0.58 28.35 6.83
C LYS A 340 2.07 28.45 7.20
N GLY A 341 2.93 28.16 6.23
CA GLY A 341 4.37 28.10 6.41
C GLY A 341 4.89 26.78 7.00
N VAL A 342 4.00 25.83 7.35
CA VAL A 342 4.40 24.48 7.77
C VAL A 342 4.43 23.57 6.55
N HIS A 343 5.49 23.63 5.75
CA HIS A 343 5.63 22.76 4.57
C HIS A 343 6.00 21.34 4.99
N ILE A 344 5.32 20.35 4.40
CA ILE A 344 5.47 18.93 4.73
C ILE A 344 5.97 18.20 3.50
N LEU A 345 7.05 17.43 3.67
CA LEU A 345 7.67 16.63 2.62
C LEU A 345 7.70 15.15 3.01
N ASP A 346 7.13 14.30 2.16
CA ASP A 346 7.43 12.86 2.16
C ASP A 346 8.42 12.51 1.05
N PRO A 347 9.72 12.33 1.36
CA PRO A 347 10.74 12.03 0.36
C PRO A 347 10.66 10.63 -0.25
N PHE A 348 9.84 9.72 0.31
CA PHE A 348 9.74 8.32 -0.07
C PHE A 348 8.27 7.87 0.01
N VAL A 349 7.43 8.52 -0.80
CA VAL A 349 5.98 8.51 -0.60
C VAL A 349 5.33 7.14 -0.75
N GLY A 350 5.93 6.23 -1.53
CA GLY A 350 5.36 4.93 -1.84
C GLY A 350 3.97 5.10 -2.44
N THR A 351 2.94 4.65 -1.72
CA THR A 351 1.54 4.72 -2.15
C THR A 351 0.76 5.95 -1.66
N GLY A 352 1.39 6.91 -0.98
CA GLY A 352 0.75 8.14 -0.51
C GLY A 352 0.28 8.15 0.95
N ASN A 353 0.55 7.10 1.72
CA ASN A 353 -0.07 6.89 3.04
C ASN A 353 0.14 8.04 4.04
N PHE A 354 1.37 8.55 4.17
CA PHE A 354 1.66 9.67 5.09
C PHE A 354 0.95 10.94 4.66
N ILE A 355 1.03 11.32 3.37
CA ILE A 355 0.37 12.52 2.84
C ILE A 355 -1.15 12.46 3.04
N MET A 356 -1.79 11.35 2.67
CA MET A 356 -3.23 11.17 2.92
C MET A 356 -3.60 11.27 4.40
N ARG A 357 -2.79 10.66 5.27
CA ARG A 357 -3.07 10.69 6.71
C ARG A 357 -2.90 12.09 7.30
N VAL A 358 -1.91 12.85 6.81
CA VAL A 358 -1.71 14.27 7.13
C VAL A 358 -2.92 15.09 6.68
N MET A 359 -3.42 14.90 5.46
CA MET A 359 -4.62 15.59 4.97
C MET A 359 -5.84 15.33 5.86
N LYS A 360 -5.99 14.10 6.37
CA LYS A 360 -7.07 13.72 7.31
C LYS A 360 -6.93 14.36 8.70
N GLU A 361 -5.70 14.66 9.13
CA GLU A 361 -5.46 15.32 10.43
C GLU A 361 -5.70 16.83 10.36
N MET A 362 -5.52 17.44 9.19
CA MET A 362 -5.68 18.88 9.01
C MET A 362 -7.13 19.36 9.14
N ARG A 363 -7.29 20.62 9.54
CA ARG A 363 -8.55 21.35 9.42
C ARG A 363 -8.96 21.39 7.96
N LYS A 364 -10.19 20.96 7.65
CA LYS A 364 -10.75 20.96 6.29
C LYS A 364 -10.65 22.31 5.56
N THR A 365 -10.75 23.42 6.30
CA THR A 365 -10.63 24.78 5.74
C THR A 365 -9.21 25.16 5.33
N ALA A 366 -8.19 24.53 5.92
CA ALA A 366 -6.79 24.75 5.55
C ALA A 366 -6.37 23.88 4.36
N LEU A 367 -6.99 22.70 4.21
CA LEU A 367 -6.60 21.69 3.23
C LEU A 367 -6.43 22.21 1.79
N PRO A 368 -7.33 23.05 1.22
CA PRO A 368 -7.14 23.57 -0.14
C PRO A 368 -5.81 24.30 -0.34
N TYR A 369 -5.44 25.17 0.60
CA TYR A 369 -4.19 25.92 0.54
C TYR A 369 -2.97 25.01 0.79
N LYS A 370 -3.08 24.10 1.76
CA LYS A 370 -2.00 23.13 2.08
C LYS A 370 -1.72 22.21 0.88
N TYR A 371 -2.76 21.67 0.25
CA TYR A 371 -2.68 20.78 -0.91
C TYR A 371 -2.00 21.43 -2.11
N GLU A 372 -2.28 22.70 -2.37
CA GLU A 372 -1.76 23.39 -3.56
C GLU A 372 -0.33 23.94 -3.37
N HIS A 373 0.10 24.18 -2.12
CA HIS A 373 1.34 24.94 -1.87
C HIS A 373 2.30 24.32 -0.86
N GLU A 374 1.82 23.53 0.11
CA GLU A 374 2.60 23.17 1.31
C GLU A 374 2.68 21.65 1.56
N LEU A 375 2.07 20.82 0.73
CA LEU A 375 2.23 19.37 0.71
C LEU A 375 3.12 18.96 -0.46
N HIS A 376 4.18 18.20 -0.15
CA HIS A 376 5.20 17.81 -1.11
C HIS A 376 5.52 16.33 -0.94
N CYS A 377 5.76 15.62 -2.04
CA CYS A 377 6.27 14.26 -1.94
C CYS A 377 7.06 13.81 -3.17
N ASN A 378 7.94 12.83 -2.97
CA ASN A 378 8.80 12.29 -4.00
C ASN A 378 8.62 10.77 -4.13
N GLU A 379 8.74 10.28 -5.35
CA GLU A 379 8.81 8.85 -5.64
C GLU A 379 9.76 8.60 -6.81
N VAL A 380 10.53 7.51 -6.72
CA VAL A 380 11.50 7.10 -7.74
C VAL A 380 10.95 5.99 -8.63
N MET A 381 9.96 5.23 -8.14
CA MET A 381 9.32 4.13 -8.88
C MET A 381 8.01 4.54 -9.54
N LEU A 382 7.84 4.15 -10.81
CA LEU A 382 6.72 4.60 -11.64
C LEU A 382 5.36 4.20 -11.08
N LEU A 383 5.19 2.94 -10.68
CA LEU A 383 3.90 2.43 -10.22
C LEU A 383 3.48 2.97 -8.85
N PRO A 384 4.35 2.99 -7.83
CA PRO A 384 4.08 3.74 -6.59
C PRO A 384 3.75 5.21 -6.85
N TYR A 385 4.45 5.88 -7.77
CA TYR A 385 4.18 7.28 -8.13
C TYR A 385 2.74 7.46 -8.66
N TYR A 386 2.28 6.58 -9.55
CA TYR A 386 0.90 6.59 -10.04
C TYR A 386 -0.12 6.36 -8.91
N LEU A 387 0.14 5.38 -8.04
CA LEU A 387 -0.72 5.08 -6.90
C LEU A 387 -0.83 6.27 -5.94
N ALA A 388 0.31 6.86 -5.57
CA ALA A 388 0.36 8.02 -4.69
C ALA A 388 -0.41 9.20 -5.28
N ALA A 389 -0.19 9.54 -6.55
CA ALA A 389 -0.91 10.62 -7.22
C ALA A 389 -2.43 10.40 -7.17
N MET A 390 -2.91 9.21 -7.55
CA MET A 390 -4.34 8.90 -7.56
C MET A 390 -4.95 8.91 -6.16
N ASN A 391 -4.25 8.33 -5.18
CA ASN A 391 -4.72 8.25 -3.80
C ASN A 391 -4.82 9.63 -3.15
N ILE A 392 -3.81 10.48 -3.35
CA ILE A 392 -3.79 11.84 -2.82
C ILE A 392 -4.88 12.70 -3.48
N GLU A 393 -5.03 12.63 -4.80
CA GLU A 393 -6.08 13.35 -5.54
C GLU A 393 -7.48 12.91 -5.11
N HIS A 394 -7.70 11.60 -4.93
CA HIS A 394 -8.99 11.09 -4.50
C HIS A 394 -9.33 11.46 -3.05
N GLU A 395 -8.35 11.42 -2.15
CA GLU A 395 -8.54 11.85 -0.77
C GLU A 395 -8.91 13.34 -0.72
N TYR A 396 -8.28 14.17 -1.54
CA TYR A 396 -8.63 15.58 -1.68
C TYR A 396 -10.06 15.77 -2.20
N PHE A 397 -10.44 15.03 -3.26
CA PHE A 397 -11.79 15.04 -3.80
C PHE A 397 -12.82 14.62 -2.76
N THR A 398 -12.54 13.59 -1.97
CA THR A 398 -13.44 13.12 -0.90
C THR A 398 -13.59 14.16 0.20
N ALA A 399 -12.51 14.86 0.55
CA ALA A 399 -12.51 15.86 1.61
C ALA A 399 -13.19 17.19 1.19
N THR A 400 -13.11 17.56 -0.09
CA THR A 400 -13.52 18.89 -0.59
C THR A 400 -14.71 18.88 -1.54
N GLY A 401 -14.99 17.76 -2.21
CA GLY A 401 -15.96 17.65 -3.30
C GLY A 401 -15.45 18.15 -4.66
N GLU A 402 -14.22 18.66 -4.73
CA GLU A 402 -13.61 19.20 -5.94
C GLU A 402 -12.41 18.36 -6.38
N TYR A 403 -12.35 17.99 -7.65
CA TYR A 403 -11.19 17.30 -8.20
C TYR A 403 -10.12 18.32 -8.59
N LYS A 404 -8.90 18.11 -8.10
CA LYS A 404 -7.71 18.86 -8.52
C LYS A 404 -6.50 17.92 -8.64
N PRO A 405 -5.70 18.01 -9.72
CA PRO A 405 -4.47 17.23 -9.81
C PRO A 405 -3.51 17.62 -8.68
N PHE A 406 -2.73 16.66 -8.18
CA PHE A 406 -1.78 16.95 -7.11
C PHE A 406 -0.45 17.44 -7.68
N GLU A 407 -0.19 18.73 -7.57
CA GLU A 407 1.03 19.38 -8.07
C GLU A 407 2.26 19.21 -7.16
N GLY A 408 2.06 18.67 -5.94
CA GLY A 408 3.11 18.48 -4.94
C GLY A 408 3.92 17.18 -5.09
N ILE A 409 3.47 16.24 -5.93
CA ILE A 409 4.20 14.99 -6.19
C ILE A 409 5.24 15.16 -7.31
N CYS A 410 6.46 14.71 -7.05
CA CYS A 410 7.57 14.71 -7.99
C CYS A 410 8.05 13.28 -8.27
N PHE A 411 8.34 13.00 -9.54
CA PHE A 411 8.97 11.76 -9.96
C PHE A 411 10.49 11.96 -10.04
N VAL A 412 11.20 11.63 -8.95
CA VAL A 412 12.64 11.90 -8.76
C VAL A 412 13.29 10.90 -7.81
N ASP A 413 14.61 10.73 -7.93
CA ASP A 413 15.41 10.13 -6.86
C ASP A 413 15.80 11.21 -5.84
N THR A 414 15.24 11.14 -4.63
CA THR A 414 15.50 12.11 -3.56
C THR A 414 17.00 12.25 -3.21
N PHE A 415 17.78 11.18 -3.34
CA PHE A 415 19.21 11.22 -3.01
C PHE A 415 20.08 11.81 -4.11
N GLU A 416 19.58 11.93 -5.34
CA GLU A 416 20.32 12.55 -6.43
C GLU A 416 20.27 14.08 -6.34
N VAL A 417 21.44 14.70 -6.49
CA VAL A 417 21.54 16.15 -6.59
C VAL A 417 21.26 16.54 -8.04
N ILE A 418 20.01 16.89 -8.33
CA ILE A 418 19.63 17.41 -9.66
C ILE A 418 20.15 18.86 -9.77
N GLU A 419 21.10 19.11 -10.68
CA GLU A 419 21.65 20.45 -10.93
C GLU A 419 20.65 21.36 -11.68
N GLU A 420 20.72 22.69 -11.51
CA GLU A 420 19.79 23.62 -12.16
C GLU A 420 19.82 23.55 -13.69
N GLN A 421 20.98 23.25 -14.28
CA GLN A 421 21.15 23.04 -15.72
C GLN A 421 20.49 21.74 -16.21
N GLN A 422 20.31 20.74 -15.34
CA GLN A 422 19.63 19.48 -15.64
C GLN A 422 18.10 19.62 -15.57
N LEU A 423 17.59 20.54 -14.73
CA LEU A 423 16.16 20.82 -14.63
C LEU A 423 15.57 21.35 -15.96
N SER A 424 16.29 22.20 -16.70
CA SER A 424 15.77 22.83 -17.94
C SER A 424 15.44 21.89 -19.11
N LEU A 425 15.74 20.59 -19.00
CA LEU A 425 15.59 19.61 -20.09
C LEU A 425 14.55 18.52 -19.81
N PHE A 426 13.88 18.54 -18.66
CA PHE A 426 12.81 17.59 -18.32
C PHE A 426 11.50 17.92 -19.06
N THR A 427 10.41 17.18 -18.79
CA THR A 427 9.10 17.79 -19.01
C THR A 427 9.05 19.10 -18.22
N PRO A 428 8.66 20.23 -18.85
CA PRO A 428 8.64 21.52 -18.18
C PRO A 428 7.89 21.46 -16.84
N GLU A 429 6.89 20.59 -16.75
CA GLU A 429 6.01 20.44 -15.59
C GLU A 429 6.67 19.69 -14.41
N ASN A 430 7.19 18.46 -14.55
CA ASN A 430 7.79 17.77 -13.39
C ASN A 430 9.06 18.48 -12.92
N THR A 431 9.85 19.06 -13.84
CA THR A 431 10.95 19.95 -13.44
C THR A 431 10.47 21.13 -12.61
N ALA A 432 9.38 21.79 -13.03
CA ALA A 432 8.87 22.94 -12.30
C ALA A 432 8.40 22.52 -10.89
N ARG A 433 7.79 21.34 -10.76
CA ARG A 433 7.42 20.76 -9.46
C ARG A 433 8.64 20.56 -8.56
N VAL A 434 9.69 19.92 -9.08
CA VAL A 434 10.94 19.68 -8.34
C VAL A 434 11.62 20.98 -7.92
N LYS A 435 11.68 21.97 -8.82
CA LYS A 435 12.26 23.28 -8.51
C LYS A 435 11.49 23.99 -7.40
N ARG A 436 10.15 24.07 -7.51
CA ARG A 436 9.28 24.65 -6.48
C ARG A 436 9.47 23.95 -5.13
N GLN A 437 9.56 22.62 -5.12
CA GLN A 437 9.79 21.85 -3.90
C GLN A 437 11.16 22.15 -3.29
N LYS A 438 12.23 22.22 -4.09
CA LYS A 438 13.59 22.54 -3.60
C LYS A 438 13.66 23.92 -2.96
N GLU A 439 12.98 24.91 -3.53
CA GLU A 439 12.92 26.28 -3.03
C GLU A 439 11.99 26.42 -1.80
N SER A 440 11.14 25.42 -1.53
CA SER A 440 10.17 25.48 -0.42
C SER A 440 10.86 25.36 0.94
N PRO A 441 10.47 26.16 1.95
CA PRO A 441 10.99 26.07 3.31
C PRO A 441 10.35 24.90 4.06
N ILE A 442 10.86 23.68 3.83
CA ILE A 442 10.34 22.45 4.43
C ILE A 442 10.52 22.49 5.95
N PHE A 443 9.40 22.34 6.66
CA PHE A 443 9.34 22.37 8.12
C PHE A 443 9.18 20.97 8.72
N ILE A 444 8.60 20.03 7.95
CA ILE A 444 8.43 18.64 8.35
C ILE A 444 8.92 17.74 7.23
N ILE A 445 9.78 16.79 7.58
CA ILE A 445 10.13 15.67 6.70
C ILE A 445 9.64 14.40 7.38
N MET A 446 8.78 13.63 6.72
CA MET A 446 8.29 12.38 7.31
C MET A 446 8.10 11.29 6.27
N GLY A 447 8.21 10.03 6.68
CA GLY A 447 7.99 8.92 5.75
C GLY A 447 8.55 7.60 6.24
N ASN A 448 8.62 6.65 5.31
CA ASN A 448 9.24 5.35 5.49
C ASN A 448 10.37 5.17 4.46
N PRO A 449 11.62 5.56 4.79
CA PRO A 449 12.75 5.39 3.90
C PRO A 449 13.04 3.93 3.56
N PRO A 450 13.63 3.64 2.39
CA PRO A 450 13.88 2.26 1.96
C PRO A 450 14.81 1.48 2.91
N TYR A 451 14.49 0.21 3.13
CA TYR A 451 15.27 -0.74 3.93
C TYR A 451 16.20 -1.58 3.04
N ASN A 452 17.43 -1.13 2.79
CA ASN A 452 18.38 -1.90 1.99
C ASN A 452 19.42 -2.59 2.88
N ALA A 453 18.95 -3.55 3.70
CA ALA A 453 19.79 -4.31 4.60
C ALA A 453 20.31 -5.61 3.98
N TRP A 454 21.32 -5.46 3.11
CA TRP A 454 22.27 -6.47 2.63
C TRP A 454 21.73 -7.57 1.70
N GLN A 455 22.57 -7.91 0.72
CA GLN A 455 22.45 -9.04 -0.19
C GLN A 455 22.36 -10.37 0.59
N ASN A 456 21.51 -11.30 0.14
CA ASN A 456 21.57 -12.69 0.60
C ASN A 456 22.71 -13.47 -0.12
N ASN A 457 23.22 -12.99 -1.26
CA ASN A 457 24.26 -13.64 -2.07
C ASN A 457 25.20 -12.63 -2.72
N GLU A 458 26.52 -12.89 -2.70
CA GLU A 458 27.54 -12.08 -3.41
C GLU A 458 27.38 -12.12 -4.95
N ASN A 459 26.65 -13.11 -5.48
CA ASN A 459 26.36 -13.25 -6.92
C ASN A 459 25.14 -12.43 -7.39
N ASP A 460 24.35 -11.86 -6.46
CA ASP A 460 23.31 -10.92 -6.84
C ASP A 460 23.98 -9.56 -7.08
N ASN A 461 24.04 -9.15 -8.35
CA ASN A 461 24.67 -7.93 -8.83
C ASN A 461 23.90 -6.65 -8.42
N ASN A 462 23.48 -6.57 -7.16
CA ASN A 462 22.68 -5.50 -6.58
C ASN A 462 23.43 -4.85 -5.41
N LYS A 463 24.49 -4.11 -5.73
CA LYS A 463 25.21 -3.31 -4.73
C LYS A 463 24.39 -2.06 -4.40
N ASN A 464 24.33 -1.64 -3.14
CA ASN A 464 23.71 -0.36 -2.75
C ASN A 464 24.21 0.75 -3.68
N ARG A 465 23.26 1.51 -4.25
CA ARG A 465 23.58 2.59 -5.18
C ARG A 465 24.46 3.61 -4.49
N LYS A 466 25.52 4.01 -5.21
CA LYS A 466 26.48 5.00 -4.75
C LYS A 466 26.06 6.37 -5.26
N TYR A 467 25.94 7.31 -4.34
CA TYR A 467 25.60 8.70 -4.57
C TYR A 467 26.81 9.57 -4.24
N HIS A 468 27.94 9.29 -4.91
CA HIS A 468 29.14 10.12 -4.83
C HIS A 468 29.14 11.13 -5.96
N ARG A 469 29.40 12.40 -5.65
CA ARG A 469 29.64 13.42 -6.68
C ARG A 469 31.11 13.71 -6.77
N LYS A 470 31.76 13.16 -7.80
CA LYS A 470 33.21 13.32 -8.01
C LYS A 470 33.66 14.77 -8.19
N VAL A 471 32.78 15.63 -8.68
CA VAL A 471 33.13 17.00 -9.08
C VAL A 471 33.27 17.92 -7.86
N ASP A 472 32.34 17.87 -6.91
CA ASP A 472 32.30 18.78 -5.76
C ASP A 472 32.19 18.08 -4.39
N ARG A 473 32.13 16.73 -4.38
CA ARG A 473 31.99 15.90 -3.18
C ARG A 473 30.77 16.24 -2.33
N GLN A 474 29.67 16.66 -2.98
CA GLN A 474 28.42 16.96 -2.28
C GLN A 474 27.35 15.86 -2.41
N GLY A 475 27.71 14.68 -2.89
CA GLY A 475 26.79 13.55 -2.92
C GLY A 475 26.45 13.07 -1.49
N ILE A 476 25.29 12.43 -1.28
CA ILE A 476 24.89 12.02 0.07
C ILE A 476 25.87 11.02 0.70
N ASP A 477 26.53 10.18 -0.10
CA ASP A 477 27.58 9.28 0.40
C ASP A 477 28.84 10.05 0.82
N ASP A 478 29.14 11.18 0.17
CA ASP A 478 30.24 12.07 0.55
C ASP A 478 29.90 12.80 1.87
N ARG A 479 28.66 13.26 2.02
CA ARG A 479 28.16 13.87 3.27
C ARG A 479 28.24 12.91 4.46
N ILE A 480 27.89 11.64 4.26
CA ILE A 480 28.03 10.59 5.28
C ILE A 480 29.51 10.32 5.60
N ALA A 481 30.39 10.35 4.58
CA ALA A 481 31.81 10.18 4.78
C ALA A 481 32.39 11.29 5.68
N ASP A 482 32.03 12.54 5.38
CA ASP A 482 32.53 13.74 6.06
C ASP A 482 31.88 14.02 7.42
N THR A 483 30.80 13.31 7.77
CA THR A 483 30.10 13.45 9.06
C THR A 483 30.21 12.18 9.90
N TYR A 484 29.31 11.22 9.65
CA TYR A 484 29.13 10.02 10.46
C TYR A 484 30.34 9.11 10.38
N SER A 485 30.89 8.91 9.18
CA SER A 485 32.02 8.00 8.99
C SER A 485 33.29 8.59 9.60
N GLN A 486 33.59 9.87 9.39
CA GLN A 486 34.77 10.51 9.97
C GLN A 486 34.75 10.47 11.50
N SER A 487 33.58 10.64 12.12
CA SER A 487 33.42 10.70 13.57
C SER A 487 33.35 9.32 14.24
N SER A 488 33.05 8.27 13.46
CA SER A 488 32.98 6.89 13.95
C SER A 488 34.36 6.33 14.31
N LYS A 489 34.46 5.69 15.48
CA LYS A 489 35.66 4.98 15.96
C LYS A 489 35.77 3.54 15.45
N ALA A 490 34.71 3.01 14.84
CA ALA A 490 34.70 1.63 14.35
C ALA A 490 35.62 1.47 13.13
N THR A 491 36.31 0.33 13.01
CA THR A 491 37.11 0.02 11.82
C THR A 491 36.23 -0.32 10.61
N LEU A 492 35.18 -1.11 10.83
CA LEU A 492 34.22 -1.52 9.80
C LEU A 492 33.00 -0.61 9.83
N LYS A 493 32.86 0.25 8.81
CA LYS A 493 31.81 1.29 8.73
C LYS A 493 30.71 0.99 7.72
N ASN A 494 30.62 -0.25 7.24
CA ASN A 494 29.74 -0.62 6.14
C ASN A 494 28.24 -0.37 6.42
N SER A 495 27.82 -0.40 7.69
CA SER A 495 26.41 -0.12 8.04
C SER A 495 26.01 1.34 7.79
N LEU A 496 26.96 2.27 7.68
CA LEU A 496 26.69 3.67 7.35
C LEU A 496 26.29 3.86 5.88
N SER A 497 26.49 2.86 5.03
CA SER A 497 26.07 2.88 3.62
C SER A 497 24.63 2.41 3.39
N ASP A 498 23.89 2.11 4.47
CA ASP A 498 22.48 1.72 4.39
C ASP A 498 21.60 2.93 3.98
N ALA A 499 20.54 2.66 3.21
CA ALA A 499 19.71 3.71 2.62
C ALA A 499 18.97 4.54 3.67
N TYR A 500 18.56 3.96 4.81
CA TYR A 500 17.94 4.73 5.88
C TYR A 500 18.93 5.71 6.55
N VAL A 501 20.24 5.42 6.55
CA VAL A 501 21.27 6.35 7.04
C VAL A 501 21.41 7.53 6.08
N LYS A 502 21.34 7.28 4.76
CA LYS A 502 21.27 8.33 3.73
C LYS A 502 20.03 9.20 3.90
N ALA A 503 18.87 8.60 4.19
CA ALA A 503 17.64 9.33 4.47
C ALA A 503 17.77 10.25 5.68
N ILE A 504 18.34 9.78 6.78
CA ILE A 504 18.58 10.60 7.98
C ILE A 504 19.52 11.78 7.64
N ARG A 505 20.67 11.53 6.98
CA ARG A 505 21.61 12.60 6.63
C ARG A 505 20.98 13.61 5.67
N TRP A 506 20.27 13.13 4.66
CA TRP A 506 19.62 13.96 3.65
C TRP A 506 18.54 14.84 4.28
N ALA A 507 17.69 14.27 5.14
CA ALA A 507 16.65 15.01 5.82
C ALA A 507 17.23 16.05 6.79
N SER A 508 18.31 15.70 7.49
CA SER A 508 19.02 16.61 8.39
C SER A 508 19.65 17.80 7.64
N ASP A 509 20.09 17.58 6.40
CA ASP A 509 20.58 18.64 5.53
C ASP A 509 19.43 19.47 4.90
N ARG A 510 18.28 18.84 4.64
CA ARG A 510 17.12 19.45 3.95
C ARG A 510 16.22 20.29 4.86
N ILE A 511 16.10 19.94 6.14
CA ILE A 511 15.18 20.57 7.11
C ILE A 511 15.59 22.02 7.44
N GLY A 512 16.85 22.40 7.19
CA GLY A 512 17.35 23.74 7.51
C GLY A 512 17.62 23.90 9.00
N ASP A 513 17.24 25.03 9.58
CA ASP A 513 17.58 25.41 10.96
C ASP A 513 16.49 25.10 11.99
N GLU A 514 15.24 24.92 11.57
CA GLU A 514 14.08 24.67 12.44
C GLU A 514 13.17 23.63 11.78
N GLY A 515 12.71 22.62 12.53
CA GLY A 515 11.70 21.69 12.03
C GLY A 515 11.73 20.30 12.66
N ILE A 516 10.97 19.38 12.05
CA ILE A 516 10.78 18.02 12.55
C ILE A 516 11.10 17.01 11.45
N ILE A 517 11.92 16.00 11.79
CA ILE A 517 12.12 14.81 10.95
C ILE A 517 11.49 13.62 11.66
N ALA A 518 10.58 12.91 11.00
CA ALA A 518 9.90 11.75 11.57
C ALA A 518 9.95 10.55 10.61
N PHE A 519 10.77 9.55 10.93
CA PHE A 519 10.92 8.35 10.11
C PHE A 519 10.64 7.06 10.87
N VAL A 520 10.06 6.09 10.18
CA VAL A 520 10.15 4.68 10.57
C VAL A 520 11.30 4.04 9.80
N THR A 521 12.30 3.48 10.48
CA THR A 521 13.53 2.97 9.85
C THR A 521 13.99 1.67 10.49
N ASN A 522 15.07 1.10 9.95
CA ASN A 522 15.83 0.05 10.63
C ASN A 522 16.36 0.60 11.97
N ASN A 523 16.21 -0.17 13.05
CA ASN A 523 16.65 0.24 14.39
C ASN A 523 18.16 0.02 14.64
N GLY A 524 18.90 -0.52 13.67
CA GLY A 524 20.30 -0.89 13.83
C GLY A 524 21.21 0.26 14.27
N PHE A 525 20.90 1.51 13.94
CA PHE A 525 21.72 2.65 14.36
C PHE A 525 21.72 2.91 15.87
N ILE A 526 20.75 2.36 16.62
CA ILE A 526 20.64 2.56 18.06
C ILE A 526 21.84 1.92 18.79
N ASP A 527 22.20 0.68 18.43
CA ASP A 527 23.21 -0.10 19.15
C ASP A 527 24.43 -0.53 18.32
N ASN A 528 24.43 -0.31 17.01
CA ASN A 528 25.56 -0.70 16.16
C ASN A 528 26.81 0.16 16.45
N LEU A 529 27.95 -0.51 16.61
CA LEU A 529 29.26 0.11 16.87
C LEU A 529 29.68 1.11 15.80
N ALA A 530 29.37 0.85 14.53
CA ALA A 530 29.73 1.72 13.42
C ALA A 530 28.85 2.98 13.30
N CYS A 531 27.73 3.03 14.03
CA CYS A 531 26.80 4.16 14.04
C CYS A 531 27.06 5.12 15.21
N ASP A 532 28.18 4.98 15.93
CA ASP A 532 28.59 5.90 17.00
C ASP A 532 28.76 7.35 16.49
N GLY A 533 29.37 7.53 15.32
CA GLY A 533 29.48 8.84 14.67
C GLY A 533 28.12 9.40 14.23
N LEU A 534 27.18 8.56 13.78
CA LEU A 534 25.81 8.98 13.48
C LEU A 534 25.11 9.48 14.75
N ARG A 535 25.15 8.72 15.85
CA ARG A 535 24.54 9.13 17.12
C ARG A 535 25.13 10.43 17.66
N GLN A 536 26.45 10.62 17.56
CA GLN A 536 27.11 11.87 17.94
C GLN A 536 26.59 13.07 17.14
N HIS A 537 26.40 12.91 15.83
CA HIS A 537 25.88 14.00 15.00
C HIS A 537 24.38 14.24 15.24
N LEU A 538 23.59 13.21 15.52
CA LEU A 538 22.19 13.41 15.92
C LEU A 538 22.07 14.25 17.20
N GLU A 539 22.86 13.95 18.23
CA GLU A 539 22.90 14.73 19.48
C GLU A 539 23.36 16.18 19.26
N LYS A 540 24.21 16.41 18.25
CA LYS A 540 24.70 17.75 17.91
C LYS A 540 23.71 18.55 17.05
N ASP A 541 23.05 17.89 16.12
CA ASP A 541 22.26 18.53 15.06
C ASP A 541 20.81 18.81 15.51
N PHE A 542 20.33 18.18 16.59
CA PHE A 542 18.93 18.23 17.07
C PHE A 542 18.83 18.49 18.58
N ASP A 543 17.85 19.30 18.99
CA ASP A 543 17.61 19.65 20.40
C ASP A 543 16.87 18.55 21.17
N ALA A 544 16.00 17.79 20.48
CA ALA A 544 15.27 16.69 21.08
C ALA A 544 15.13 15.50 20.12
N ILE A 545 15.30 14.30 20.67
CA ILE A 545 15.27 13.04 19.93
C ILE A 545 14.36 12.05 20.65
N TYR A 546 13.31 11.60 19.96
CA TYR A 546 12.43 10.53 20.42
C TYR A 546 12.67 9.28 19.59
N VAL A 547 12.99 8.16 20.26
CA VAL A 547 13.18 6.85 19.62
C VAL A 547 12.24 5.85 20.27
N LEU A 548 11.28 5.36 19.50
CA LEU A 548 10.41 4.25 19.87
C LEU A 548 10.89 2.99 19.15
N ASP A 549 11.68 2.17 19.84
CA ASP A 549 12.15 0.89 19.32
C ASP A 549 11.01 -0.15 19.36
N LEU A 550 10.59 -0.61 18.18
CA LEU A 550 9.54 -1.63 18.02
C LEU A 550 10.12 -3.05 18.09
N GLY A 551 11.45 -3.19 18.20
CA GLY A 551 12.12 -4.47 18.24
C GLY A 551 11.98 -5.22 16.91
N GLY A 552 11.61 -6.50 16.95
CA GLY A 552 11.32 -7.29 15.74
C GLY A 552 12.55 -7.82 14.99
N ASN A 553 13.75 -7.73 15.57
CA ASN A 553 14.98 -8.23 14.93
C ASN A 553 15.13 -9.74 15.11
N SER A 554 14.69 -10.53 14.12
CA SER A 554 14.81 -11.98 14.16
C SER A 554 16.23 -12.49 13.93
N ARG A 555 17.13 -11.67 13.36
CA ARG A 555 18.55 -12.04 13.20
C ARG A 555 19.31 -12.12 14.53
N LYS A 556 18.84 -11.42 15.57
CA LYS A 556 19.40 -11.45 16.93
C LYS A 556 18.70 -12.47 17.85
N ALA A 557 17.64 -13.13 17.39
CA ALA A 557 16.83 -14.02 18.21
C ALA A 557 17.45 -15.42 18.30
N THR A 558 17.66 -15.94 19.51
CA THR A 558 18.29 -17.26 19.72
C THR A 558 17.29 -18.38 19.98
N ASN A 559 16.09 -18.12 20.53
CA ASN A 559 15.10 -19.16 20.87
C ASN A 559 13.63 -18.70 20.95
N GLN A 560 13.30 -17.44 20.65
CA GLN A 560 11.92 -16.92 20.68
C GLN A 560 11.42 -16.55 19.28
N LYS A 561 10.14 -16.81 19.01
CA LYS A 561 9.47 -16.37 17.79
C LYS A 561 9.26 -14.86 17.85
N VAL A 562 10.24 -14.11 17.35
CA VAL A 562 10.18 -12.64 17.25
C VAL A 562 9.29 -12.28 16.06
N GLN A 563 8.20 -11.56 16.32
CA GLN A 563 7.35 -10.98 15.28
C GLN A 563 7.84 -9.58 14.92
N ASN A 564 7.75 -9.24 13.64
CA ASN A 564 8.16 -7.94 13.11
C ASN A 564 6.94 -7.22 12.51
N VAL A 565 6.80 -5.92 12.77
CA VAL A 565 5.66 -5.11 12.33
C VAL A 565 5.50 -5.02 10.80
N PHE A 566 6.59 -5.24 10.04
CA PHE A 566 6.61 -5.29 8.58
C PHE A 566 6.84 -6.70 8.03
N ASN A 567 6.82 -7.74 8.87
CA ASN A 567 7.19 -9.12 8.52
C ASN A 567 8.60 -9.26 7.91
N ILE A 568 9.53 -8.34 8.23
CA ILE A 568 10.94 -8.40 7.82
C ILE A 568 11.85 -8.95 8.93
N ARG A 569 13.13 -9.19 8.63
CA ARG A 569 14.10 -9.79 9.57
C ARG A 569 14.87 -8.78 10.43
N VAL A 570 14.99 -7.53 9.99
CA VAL A 570 15.70 -6.47 10.72
C VAL A 570 14.78 -5.79 11.73
N GLY A 571 15.35 -5.28 12.82
CA GLY A 571 14.56 -4.54 13.80
C GLY A 571 14.15 -3.16 13.28
N VAL A 572 13.10 -2.59 13.87
CA VAL A 572 12.42 -1.39 13.36
C VAL A 572 12.21 -0.40 14.50
N SER A 573 12.41 0.88 14.24
CA SER A 573 12.10 1.96 15.19
C SER A 573 11.41 3.12 14.51
N ILE A 574 10.57 3.83 15.27
CA ILE A 574 10.06 5.16 14.91
C ILE A 574 10.97 6.19 15.57
N ASN A 575 11.47 7.13 14.78
CA ASN A 575 12.47 8.10 15.21
C ASN A 575 11.97 9.50 14.83
N ILE A 576 11.89 10.39 15.82
CA ILE A 576 11.49 11.78 15.63
C ILE A 576 12.63 12.67 16.15
N PHE A 577 13.17 13.51 15.27
CA PHE A 577 14.25 14.45 15.54
C PHE A 577 13.72 15.87 15.41
N ILE A 578 13.95 16.70 16.42
CA ILE A 578 13.43 18.07 16.51
C ILE A 578 14.62 19.03 16.53
N LYS A 579 14.59 20.00 15.62
CA LYS A 579 15.60 21.03 15.48
C LYS A 579 15.02 22.40 15.66
#